data_AF-A0A929HB97-F1
#
_entry.id   AF-A0A929HB97-F1
#
_cell.length_a   1.000
_cell.length_b   1.000
_cell.length_c   1.000
_cell.angle_alpha   90.00
_cell.angle_beta   90.00
_cell.angle_gamma   90.00
#
_symmetry.space_group_name_H-M   'P 1'
#
loop_
_entity.id
_entity.type
_entity.pdbx_description
1 polymer ?
#
loop_
_entity_poly.entity_id
_entity_poly.type
_entity_poly.pdbx_seq_one_letter_code
_entity_poly.pdbx_strand_id
1 'polypeptide(L)'
;MKFGYFDDQKREYVITNPRTPYPWINYLGCEEFFSIVTNTAGGYSFYKDARLRRLTRYRYNNVPVDDGGKYFYINENGKVWSPGWKPVKTELDRYECRHGMGYTQITGEVDQLEAEVLYMVPVGYHGEVQRVKLTNHSDRKRSFSLFSFVEWCLWDALDDNTNFQRNFSTGQVEIVDSTIYHKTEYRERRDHYAFYTVNEKVAGLDTDREAFVGLYNGFDAPDAVMEGQS
;
A
#
# COMPACT_ATOMS: atom_id res chain seq x y z
N MET A 1 -18.38 -20.48 -10.94
CA MET A 1 -17.34 -19.55 -11.43
C MET A 1 -16.12 -19.67 -10.51
N LYS A 2 -14.88 -19.68 -11.04
CA LYS A 2 -13.64 -19.71 -10.24
C LYS A 2 -12.90 -18.38 -10.42
N PHE A 3 -12.26 -17.89 -9.36
CA PHE A 3 -11.49 -16.63 -9.37
C PHE A 3 -9.98 -16.86 -9.20
N GLY A 4 -9.57 -18.13 -9.19
CA GLY A 4 -8.20 -18.54 -8.91
C GLY A 4 -8.04 -20.06 -8.87
N TYR A 5 -6.81 -20.51 -8.59
CA TYR A 5 -6.43 -21.92 -8.50
C TYR A 5 -5.21 -22.10 -7.57
N PHE A 6 -4.99 -23.32 -7.10
CA PHE A 6 -3.78 -23.67 -6.35
C PHE A 6 -2.62 -23.95 -7.30
N ASP A 7 -1.46 -23.40 -7.00
CA ASP A 7 -0.18 -23.76 -7.57
C ASP A 7 0.60 -24.55 -6.51
N ASP A 8 0.40 -25.87 -6.49
CA ASP A 8 0.93 -26.75 -5.45
C ASP A 8 2.47 -26.80 -5.45
N GLN A 9 3.09 -26.61 -6.63
CA GLN A 9 4.55 -26.60 -6.76
C GLN A 9 5.15 -25.37 -6.05
N LYS A 10 4.52 -24.20 -6.22
CA LYS A 10 4.94 -22.96 -5.55
C LYS A 10 4.35 -22.78 -4.16
N ARG A 11 3.36 -23.61 -3.79
CA ARG A 11 2.59 -23.51 -2.54
C ARG A 11 1.87 -22.17 -2.44
N GLU A 12 1.23 -21.77 -3.53
CA GLU A 12 0.53 -20.50 -3.65
C GLU A 12 -0.94 -20.74 -4.00
N TYR A 13 -1.79 -19.79 -3.60
CA TYR A 13 -3.08 -19.61 -4.23
C TYR A 13 -3.01 -18.44 -5.21
N VAL A 14 -3.28 -18.72 -6.49
CA VAL A 14 -3.23 -17.75 -7.59
C VAL A 14 -4.63 -17.20 -7.85
N ILE A 15 -4.79 -15.89 -7.73
CA ILE A 15 -6.01 -15.12 -7.98
C ILE A 15 -5.85 -14.41 -9.33
N THR A 16 -6.71 -14.73 -10.29
CA THR A 16 -6.58 -14.24 -11.68
C THR A 16 -7.55 -13.11 -12.02
N ASN A 17 -8.41 -12.71 -11.07
CA ASN A 17 -9.35 -11.62 -11.25
C ASN A 17 -9.37 -10.75 -9.99
N PRO A 18 -9.19 -9.42 -10.09
CA PRO A 18 -9.14 -8.55 -8.91
C PRO A 18 -10.51 -8.38 -8.24
N ARG A 19 -11.61 -8.67 -8.96
CA ARG A 19 -12.99 -8.58 -8.49
C ARG A 19 -13.48 -9.92 -7.92
N THR A 20 -12.78 -10.42 -6.90
CA THR A 20 -13.21 -11.58 -6.13
C THR A 20 -14.55 -11.32 -5.44
N PRO A 21 -15.32 -12.36 -5.04
CA PRO A 21 -16.61 -12.19 -4.35
C PRO A 21 -16.51 -11.40 -3.03
N TYR A 22 -15.32 -11.40 -2.43
CA TYR A 22 -14.93 -10.59 -1.29
C TYR A 22 -13.41 -10.40 -1.34
N PRO A 23 -12.82 -9.35 -0.73
CA PRO A 23 -11.37 -9.23 -0.64
C PRO A 23 -10.76 -10.49 -0.01
N TRP A 24 -9.84 -11.13 -0.73
CA TRP A 24 -9.11 -12.30 -0.22
C TRP A 24 -7.77 -11.81 0.29
N ILE A 25 -7.40 -12.27 1.49
CA ILE A 25 -6.25 -11.74 2.23
C ILE A 25 -5.18 -12.80 2.41
N ASN A 26 -3.96 -12.34 2.64
CA ASN A 26 -2.88 -13.10 3.22
C ASN A 26 -2.33 -12.42 4.48
N TYR A 27 -1.67 -13.20 5.33
CA TYR A 27 -0.89 -12.72 6.47
C TYR A 27 0.60 -12.81 6.17
N LEU A 28 1.31 -11.74 6.46
CA LEU A 28 2.77 -11.66 6.34
C LEU A 28 3.37 -11.54 7.73
N GLY A 29 4.51 -12.19 7.95
CA GLY A 29 5.23 -12.20 9.23
C GLY A 29 4.85 -13.39 10.11
N CYS A 30 5.84 -13.87 10.87
CA CYS A 30 5.71 -15.05 11.72
C CYS A 30 6.31 -14.88 13.12
N GLU A 31 6.66 -13.65 13.50
CA GLU A 31 7.31 -13.32 14.78
C GLU A 31 6.55 -12.18 15.47
N GLU A 32 7.06 -10.96 15.42
CA GLU A 32 6.51 -9.82 16.16
C GLU A 32 5.84 -8.78 15.25
N PHE A 33 6.26 -8.68 13.99
CA PHE A 33 5.67 -7.77 13.01
C PHE A 33 4.75 -8.53 12.06
N PHE A 34 3.57 -7.97 11.82
CA PHE A 34 2.55 -8.59 10.98
C PHE A 34 1.96 -7.59 9.99
N SER A 35 1.59 -8.11 8.83
CA SER A 35 0.80 -7.39 7.84
C SER A 35 -0.37 -8.22 7.35
N ILE A 36 -1.49 -7.56 7.12
CA ILE A 36 -2.60 -8.06 6.32
C ILE A 36 -2.50 -7.41 4.95
N VAL A 37 -2.52 -8.23 3.89
CA VAL A 37 -2.48 -7.75 2.50
C VAL A 37 -3.56 -8.45 1.70
N THR A 38 -4.46 -7.68 1.09
CA THR A 38 -5.50 -8.23 0.21
C THR A 38 -4.99 -8.45 -1.21
N ASN A 39 -5.77 -9.14 -2.03
CA ASN A 39 -5.47 -9.34 -3.45
C ASN A 39 -5.36 -8.02 -4.25
N THR A 40 -5.88 -6.91 -3.71
CA THR A 40 -5.75 -5.58 -4.29
C THR A 40 -4.89 -4.62 -3.45
N ALA A 41 -3.93 -5.18 -2.70
CA ALA A 41 -2.97 -4.46 -1.84
C ALA A 41 -3.58 -3.65 -0.69
N GLY A 42 -4.83 -3.92 -0.32
CA GLY A 42 -5.47 -3.35 0.87
C GLY A 42 -4.97 -3.98 2.17
N GLY A 43 -5.38 -3.41 3.30
CA GLY A 43 -5.02 -3.89 4.63
C GLY A 43 -4.04 -2.97 5.35
N TYR A 44 -3.39 -3.48 6.39
CA TYR A 44 -2.53 -2.71 7.28
C TYR A 44 -1.43 -3.56 7.93
N SER A 45 -0.53 -2.89 8.66
CA SER A 45 0.58 -3.51 9.38
C SER A 45 0.60 -3.08 10.84
N PHE A 46 1.11 -3.95 11.71
CA PHE A 46 1.21 -3.71 13.15
C PHE A 46 2.38 -4.50 13.77
N TYR A 47 2.85 -4.03 14.93
CA TYR A 47 3.88 -4.71 15.71
C TYR A 47 3.30 -5.25 17.02
N LYS A 48 3.24 -6.58 17.18
CA LYS A 48 2.69 -7.36 18.30
C LYS A 48 1.18 -7.20 18.53
N ASP A 49 0.72 -5.97 18.66
CA ASP A 49 -0.65 -5.64 19.04
C ASP A 49 -1.34 -4.82 17.95
N ALA A 50 -2.31 -5.44 17.26
CA ALA A 50 -3.07 -4.83 16.19
C ALA A 50 -3.96 -3.66 16.64
N ARG A 51 -4.17 -3.48 17.95
CA ARG A 51 -4.83 -2.29 18.53
C ARG A 51 -3.79 -1.26 18.95
N LEU A 52 -2.83 -1.60 19.79
CA LEU A 52 -1.98 -0.61 20.50
C LEU A 52 -0.74 -0.15 19.72
N ARG A 53 -0.38 -0.87 18.66
CA ARG A 53 0.84 -0.68 17.85
C ARG A 53 0.54 -0.87 16.37
N ARG A 54 -0.58 -0.31 15.89
CA ARG A 54 -0.94 -0.31 14.48
C ARG A 54 -0.19 0.80 13.73
N LEU A 55 0.53 0.42 12.67
CA LEU A 55 1.33 1.37 11.89
C LEU A 55 0.47 2.07 10.85
N THR A 56 -0.28 1.32 10.05
CA THR A 56 -1.06 1.88 8.93
C THR A 56 -2.56 1.76 9.18
N ARG A 57 -3.31 2.76 8.71
CA ARG A 57 -4.76 2.87 8.91
C ARG A 57 -5.49 1.97 7.90
N TYR A 58 -6.59 1.37 8.35
CA TYR A 58 -7.48 0.60 7.49
C TYR A 58 -8.93 0.76 7.96
N ARG A 59 -9.84 0.94 7.00
CA ARG A 59 -11.28 1.13 7.25
C ARG A 59 -12.02 -0.17 6.97
N TYR A 60 -12.49 -0.81 8.03
CA TYR A 60 -13.46 -1.91 7.91
C TYR A 60 -14.81 -1.38 7.44
N ASN A 61 -15.57 -2.21 6.71
CA ASN A 61 -16.88 -1.84 6.16
C ASN A 61 -16.87 -0.54 5.34
N ASN A 62 -15.75 -0.25 4.66
CA ASN A 62 -15.67 0.90 3.76
C ASN A 62 -16.58 0.71 2.54
N VAL A 63 -16.92 1.81 1.86
CA VAL A 63 -17.68 1.80 0.60
C VAL A 63 -16.89 2.59 -0.44
N PRO A 64 -16.27 1.92 -1.44
CA PRO A 64 -16.23 0.47 -1.64
C PRO A 64 -15.41 -0.25 -0.56
N VAL A 65 -15.67 -1.55 -0.38
CA VAL A 65 -14.89 -2.40 0.54
C VAL A 65 -13.43 -2.43 0.13
N ASP A 66 -12.50 -2.50 1.10
CA ASP A 66 -11.06 -2.64 0.84
C ASP A 66 -10.51 -1.51 -0.04
N ASP A 67 -10.74 -0.28 0.44
CA ASP A 67 -10.20 0.96 -0.13
C ASP A 67 -9.39 1.66 0.97
N GLY A 68 -8.08 1.55 0.87
CA GLY A 68 -7.10 1.81 1.93
C GLY A 68 -6.09 0.67 2.03
N GLY A 69 -4.84 0.94 1.67
CA GLY A 69 -3.81 -0.08 1.53
C GLY A 69 -2.41 0.49 1.31
N LYS A 70 -1.56 -0.34 0.68
CA LYS A 70 -0.19 0.01 0.28
C LYS A 70 -0.18 0.17 -1.24
N TYR A 71 -0.42 1.40 -1.69
CA TYR A 71 -0.68 1.64 -3.10
C TYR A 71 0.55 2.13 -3.84
N PHE A 72 0.69 1.63 -5.06
CA PHE A 72 1.57 2.15 -6.06
C PHE A 72 0.72 2.69 -7.21
N TYR A 73 0.91 3.96 -7.54
CA TYR A 73 0.26 4.62 -8.67
C TYR A 73 1.30 4.85 -9.75
N ILE A 74 0.95 4.50 -10.98
CA ILE A 74 1.77 4.76 -12.16
C ILE A 74 1.02 5.78 -12.99
N ASN A 75 1.61 6.95 -13.20
CA ASN A 75 1.11 7.97 -14.11
C ASN A 75 2.00 8.00 -15.36
N GLU A 76 1.45 7.56 -16.49
CA GLU A 76 2.08 7.76 -17.78
C GLU A 76 1.25 8.73 -18.63
N ASN A 77 1.72 9.98 -18.76
CA ASN A 77 1.09 11.02 -19.56
C ASN A 77 -0.40 11.25 -19.23
N GLY A 78 -0.76 11.23 -17.95
CA GLY A 78 -2.13 11.40 -17.45
C GLY A 78 -2.94 10.11 -17.36
N LYS A 79 -2.44 8.98 -17.91
CA LYS A 79 -3.05 7.67 -17.70
C LYS A 79 -2.55 7.10 -16.37
N VAL A 80 -3.42 7.16 -15.36
CA VAL A 80 -3.13 6.66 -14.01
C VAL A 80 -3.67 5.25 -13.84
N TRP A 81 -2.89 4.38 -13.20
CA TRP A 81 -3.32 3.03 -12.84
C TRP A 81 -2.52 2.48 -11.65
N SER A 82 -3.02 1.39 -11.05
CA SER A 82 -2.35 0.70 -9.95
C SER A 82 -2.19 -0.80 -10.26
N PRO A 83 -1.07 -1.44 -9.87
CA PRO A 83 -0.81 -2.85 -10.19
C PRO A 83 -1.89 -3.79 -9.61
N GLY A 84 -2.41 -3.46 -8.43
CA GLY A 84 -3.48 -4.21 -7.76
C GLY A 84 -4.89 -3.89 -8.24
N TRP A 85 -5.05 -3.25 -9.41
CA TRP A 85 -6.30 -2.70 -9.94
C TRP A 85 -6.89 -1.56 -9.08
N LYS A 86 -7.17 -1.79 -7.81
CA LYS A 86 -7.51 -0.71 -6.87
C LYS A 86 -6.27 0.09 -6.47
N PRO A 87 -6.46 1.34 -6.06
CA PRO A 87 -7.74 2.03 -5.87
C PRO A 87 -8.32 2.65 -7.15
N VAL A 88 -7.48 2.92 -8.16
CA VAL A 88 -7.82 3.64 -9.40
C VAL A 88 -8.86 2.90 -10.26
N LYS A 89 -8.82 1.58 -10.25
CA LYS A 89 -9.70 0.66 -11.02
C LYS A 89 -9.62 0.78 -12.53
N THR A 90 -8.57 1.41 -13.07
CA THR A 90 -8.21 1.35 -14.49
C THR A 90 -8.18 -0.10 -14.95
N GLU A 91 -8.77 -0.36 -16.13
CA GLU A 91 -8.75 -1.69 -16.72
C GLU A 91 -7.30 -2.11 -17.01
N LEU A 92 -6.95 -3.33 -16.61
CA LEU A 92 -5.62 -3.89 -16.78
C LEU A 92 -5.65 -4.92 -17.90
N ASP A 93 -4.65 -4.92 -18.77
CA ASP A 93 -4.47 -5.94 -19.81
C ASP A 93 -4.21 -7.31 -19.18
N ARG A 94 -3.52 -7.30 -18.04
CA ARG A 94 -3.24 -8.49 -17.23
C ARG A 94 -3.27 -8.14 -15.74
N TYR A 95 -3.81 -9.05 -14.94
CA TYR A 95 -3.74 -9.01 -13.48
C TYR A 95 -3.51 -10.43 -12.94
N GLU A 96 -2.65 -10.54 -11.93
CA GLU A 96 -2.49 -11.76 -11.12
C GLU A 96 -2.09 -11.39 -9.70
N CYS A 97 -2.69 -12.04 -8.70
CA CYS A 97 -2.22 -11.98 -7.31
C CYS A 97 -1.89 -13.40 -6.85
N ARG A 98 -0.70 -13.60 -6.29
CA ARG A 98 -0.25 -14.86 -5.68
C ARG A 98 -0.13 -14.66 -4.18
N HIS A 99 -0.93 -15.39 -3.42
CA HIS A 99 -0.74 -15.51 -1.97
C HIS A 99 0.09 -16.75 -1.67
N GLY A 100 1.31 -16.55 -1.20
CA GLY A 100 2.23 -17.62 -0.77
C GLY A 100 2.39 -17.67 0.74
N MET A 101 3.32 -18.50 1.21
CA MET A 101 3.62 -18.63 2.64
C MET A 101 4.45 -17.43 3.13
N GLY A 102 3.79 -16.45 3.77
CA GLY A 102 4.45 -15.26 4.34
C GLY A 102 4.78 -14.14 3.35
N TYR A 103 4.32 -14.25 2.09
CA TYR A 103 4.45 -13.22 1.07
C TYR A 103 3.20 -13.16 0.17
N THR A 104 3.00 -12.00 -0.44
CA THR A 104 2.01 -11.78 -1.50
C THR A 104 2.70 -11.11 -2.68
N GLN A 105 2.43 -11.57 -3.90
CA GLN A 105 2.90 -10.93 -5.13
C GLN A 105 1.70 -10.49 -5.95
N ILE A 106 1.68 -9.22 -6.39
CA ILE A 106 0.61 -8.66 -7.22
C ILE A 106 1.24 -8.11 -8.49
N THR A 107 0.75 -8.55 -9.64
CA THR A 107 1.19 -8.11 -10.96
C THR A 107 0.01 -7.49 -11.70
N GLY A 108 0.21 -6.29 -12.23
CA GLY A 108 -0.72 -5.62 -13.14
C GLY A 108 0.01 -5.10 -14.37
N GLU A 109 -0.66 -5.07 -15.51
CA GLU A 109 -0.10 -4.59 -16.77
C GLU A 109 -1.07 -3.67 -17.50
N VAL A 110 -0.55 -2.55 -18.01
CA VAL A 110 -1.28 -1.61 -18.87
C VAL A 110 -0.39 -1.16 -20.02
N ASP A 111 -0.90 -1.32 -21.24
CA ASP A 111 -0.26 -0.97 -22.51
C ASP A 111 1.17 -1.53 -22.62
N GLN A 112 1.44 -2.77 -22.17
CA GLN A 112 2.78 -3.39 -22.13
C GLN A 112 3.76 -2.80 -21.10
N LEU A 113 3.28 -2.05 -20.09
CA LEU A 113 4.05 -1.73 -18.89
C LEU A 113 3.55 -2.62 -17.77
N GLU A 114 4.36 -3.61 -17.41
CA GLU A 114 4.08 -4.53 -16.30
C GLU A 114 4.66 -3.94 -15.01
N ALA A 115 3.88 -3.99 -13.94
CA ALA A 115 4.31 -3.67 -12.59
C ALA A 115 4.02 -4.86 -11.68
N GLU A 116 5.07 -5.40 -11.08
CA GLU A 116 5.03 -6.50 -10.12
C GLU A 116 5.44 -5.96 -8.75
N VAL A 117 4.61 -6.20 -7.73
CA VAL A 117 4.91 -5.83 -6.34
C VAL A 117 4.88 -7.06 -5.46
N LEU A 118 6.03 -7.37 -4.83
CA LEU A 118 6.15 -8.40 -3.81
C LEU A 118 6.11 -7.75 -2.42
N TYR A 119 5.16 -8.18 -1.59
CA TYR A 119 5.00 -7.79 -0.19
C TYR A 119 5.43 -8.96 0.70
N MET A 120 6.33 -8.73 1.66
CA MET A 120 6.71 -9.74 2.64
C MET A 120 7.21 -9.11 3.94
N VAL A 121 7.18 -9.87 5.03
CA VAL A 121 7.86 -9.52 6.28
C VAL A 121 9.02 -10.50 6.45
N PRO A 122 10.29 -10.06 6.34
CA PRO A 122 11.44 -10.92 6.56
C PRO A 122 11.52 -11.45 7.99
N VAL A 123 12.06 -12.66 8.15
CA VAL A 123 12.37 -13.24 9.47
C VAL A 123 13.44 -12.39 10.17
N GLY A 124 13.25 -12.11 11.46
CA GLY A 124 14.16 -11.29 12.26
C GLY A 124 14.07 -9.79 11.96
N TYR A 125 13.06 -9.33 11.21
CA TYR A 125 12.91 -7.93 10.83
C TYR A 125 11.52 -7.37 11.17
N HIS A 126 11.48 -6.22 11.84
CA HIS A 126 10.24 -5.56 12.24
C HIS A 126 9.75 -4.57 11.19
N GLY A 127 9.53 -5.07 9.97
CA GLY A 127 9.02 -4.25 8.88
C GLY A 127 8.54 -5.07 7.69
N GLU A 128 7.60 -4.49 6.95
CA GLU A 128 7.20 -4.99 5.64
C GLU A 128 8.17 -4.47 4.58
N VAL A 129 8.65 -5.38 3.75
CA VAL A 129 9.45 -5.08 2.55
C VAL A 129 8.55 -5.18 1.32
N GLN A 130 8.66 -4.19 0.45
CA GLN A 130 7.96 -4.10 -0.82
C GLN A 130 8.98 -4.03 -1.95
N ARG A 131 9.05 -5.07 -2.79
CA ARG A 131 9.88 -5.03 -4.01
C ARG A 131 8.99 -4.72 -5.19
N VAL A 132 9.20 -3.54 -5.79
CA VAL A 132 8.54 -3.14 -7.03
C VAL A 132 9.47 -3.43 -8.21
N LYS A 133 8.97 -4.15 -9.21
CA LYS A 133 9.64 -4.38 -10.49
C LYS A 133 8.77 -3.85 -11.62
N LEU A 134 9.34 -2.97 -12.43
CA LEU A 134 8.69 -2.40 -13.60
C LEU A 134 9.36 -2.95 -14.87
N THR A 135 8.56 -3.51 -15.77
CA THR A 135 9.04 -4.09 -17.04
C THR A 135 8.34 -3.43 -18.21
N ASN A 136 9.10 -2.80 -19.10
CA ASN A 136 8.59 -2.30 -20.38
C ASN A 136 8.70 -3.41 -21.44
N HIS A 137 7.57 -3.99 -21.83
CA HIS A 137 7.49 -5.02 -22.87
C HIS A 137 7.35 -4.45 -24.28
N SER A 138 7.17 -3.13 -24.42
CA SER A 138 7.09 -2.46 -25.71
C SER A 138 8.46 -2.23 -26.34
N ASP A 139 8.46 -1.88 -27.63
CA ASP A 139 9.64 -1.52 -28.42
C ASP A 139 10.02 -0.03 -28.31
N ARG A 140 9.23 0.78 -27.58
CA ARG A 140 9.47 2.21 -27.39
C ARG A 140 9.97 2.54 -26.00
N LYS A 141 10.78 3.59 -25.89
CA LYS A 141 11.12 4.17 -24.59
C LYS A 141 9.87 4.72 -23.91
N ARG A 142 9.72 4.46 -22.62
CA ARG A 142 8.61 4.94 -21.80
C ARG A 142 9.10 5.88 -20.70
N SER A 143 8.24 6.82 -20.33
CA SER A 143 8.49 7.82 -19.30
C SER A 143 7.22 7.96 -18.48
N PHE A 144 7.31 7.68 -17.19
CA PHE A 144 6.19 7.64 -16.27
C PHE A 144 6.68 8.00 -14.87
N SER A 145 5.75 8.41 -14.01
CA SER A 145 6.00 8.65 -12.59
C SER A 145 5.42 7.51 -11.77
N LEU A 146 6.15 7.08 -10.74
CA LEU A 146 5.70 6.11 -9.76
C LEU A 146 5.50 6.81 -8.41
N PHE A 147 4.29 6.73 -7.86
CA PHE A 147 3.97 7.24 -6.53
C PHE A 147 3.69 6.06 -5.61
N SER A 148 4.30 6.07 -4.42
CA SER A 148 4.01 5.12 -3.35
C SER A 148 3.14 5.77 -2.28
N PHE A 149 2.21 5.03 -1.70
CA PHE A 149 1.28 5.56 -0.72
C PHE A 149 0.99 4.55 0.40
N VAL A 150 1.04 5.05 1.63
CA VAL A 150 0.49 4.40 2.83
C VAL A 150 -0.18 5.48 3.70
N GLU A 151 -1.30 5.15 4.34
CA GLU A 151 -1.93 6.03 5.33
C GLU A 151 -1.53 5.59 6.74
N TRP A 152 -0.92 6.48 7.53
CA TRP A 152 -0.54 6.17 8.91
C TRP A 152 -1.77 6.06 9.83
N CYS A 153 -1.76 5.06 10.72
CA CYS A 153 -2.61 4.99 11.90
C CYS A 153 -1.90 5.70 13.06
N LEU A 154 -2.65 6.34 13.95
CA LEU A 154 -2.11 6.99 15.14
C LEU A 154 -1.89 6.00 16.29
N TRP A 155 -1.28 4.86 15.96
CA TRP A 155 -0.87 3.77 16.85
C TRP A 155 -1.97 3.02 17.58
N ASP A 156 -2.68 3.66 18.53
CA ASP A 156 -3.86 3.07 19.17
C ASP A 156 -5.03 3.19 18.20
N ALA A 157 -5.34 2.08 17.53
CA ALA A 157 -6.36 2.03 16.51
C ALA A 157 -7.76 2.39 17.02
N LEU A 158 -8.04 2.28 18.33
CA LEU A 158 -9.30 2.73 18.90
C LEU A 158 -9.34 4.26 19.01
N ASP A 159 -8.30 4.88 19.56
CA ASP A 159 -8.19 6.34 19.62
C ASP A 159 -8.26 6.94 18.21
N ASP A 160 -7.50 6.36 17.26
CA ASP A 160 -7.44 6.75 15.85
C ASP A 160 -8.82 6.93 15.20
N ASN A 161 -9.79 6.08 15.55
CA ASN A 161 -11.14 6.10 14.96
C ASN A 161 -12.22 6.75 15.83
N THR A 162 -11.90 7.22 17.02
CA THR A 162 -12.90 7.74 17.97
C THR A 162 -12.60 9.14 18.52
N ASN A 163 -11.33 9.56 18.58
CA ASN A 163 -10.91 10.71 19.38
C ASN A 163 -10.37 11.89 18.55
N PHE A 164 -11.08 12.20 17.46
CA PHE A 164 -10.70 13.26 16.50
C PHE A 164 -10.48 14.63 17.14
N GLN A 165 -11.22 14.92 18.23
CA GLN A 165 -11.08 16.16 19.00
C GLN A 165 -9.63 16.42 19.44
N ARG A 166 -8.91 15.37 19.83
CA ARG A 166 -7.50 15.45 20.22
C ARG A 166 -6.58 15.13 19.03
N ASN A 167 -6.81 14.00 18.38
CA ASN A 167 -5.78 13.38 17.55
C ASN A 167 -5.59 14.04 16.16
N PHE A 168 -6.50 14.92 15.73
CA PHE A 168 -6.24 15.83 14.61
C PHE A 168 -5.17 16.90 14.90
N SER A 169 -4.77 17.06 16.16
CA SER A 169 -3.73 18.03 16.58
C SER A 169 -2.41 17.38 17.02
N THR A 170 -2.24 16.06 16.85
CA THR A 170 -1.06 15.34 17.37
C THR A 170 -0.10 14.81 16.30
N GLY A 171 -0.56 14.72 15.05
CA GLY A 171 0.21 14.19 13.92
C GLY A 171 1.58 14.84 13.76
N GLN A 172 2.64 14.03 13.75
CA GLN A 172 4.01 14.52 13.57
C GLN A 172 4.81 13.59 12.66
N VAL A 173 5.56 14.19 11.75
CA VAL A 173 6.43 13.50 10.80
C VAL A 173 7.80 14.17 10.74
N GLU A 174 8.76 13.46 10.16
CA GLU A 174 10.08 13.98 9.78
C GLU A 174 10.49 13.37 8.45
N ILE A 175 11.20 14.13 7.63
CA ILE A 175 11.70 13.68 6.33
C ILE A 175 13.22 13.78 6.35
N VAL A 176 13.89 12.67 6.03
CA VAL A 176 15.35 12.62 5.84
C VAL A 176 15.61 11.86 4.55
N ASP A 177 16.19 12.55 3.56
CA ASP A 177 16.41 12.04 2.21
C ASP A 177 15.12 11.44 1.61
N SER A 178 15.14 10.15 1.27
CA SER A 178 14.00 9.41 0.73
C SER A 178 13.16 8.70 1.81
N THR A 179 13.32 9.07 3.09
CA THR A 179 12.65 8.41 4.23
C THR A 179 11.70 9.35 4.94
N ILE A 180 10.44 8.93 5.06
CA ILE A 180 9.43 9.57 5.88
C ILE A 180 9.34 8.82 7.20
N TYR A 181 9.46 9.54 8.31
CA TYR A 181 9.25 9.03 9.67
C TYR A 181 7.91 9.51 10.20
N HIS A 182 7.06 8.60 10.67
CA HIS A 182 5.84 8.93 11.42
C HIS A 182 6.11 8.78 12.91
N LYS A 183 6.09 9.91 13.62
CA LYS A 183 6.53 10.05 15.02
C LYS A 183 5.47 10.65 15.94
N THR A 184 4.19 10.51 15.59
CA THR A 184 3.07 10.93 16.44
C THR A 184 3.23 10.37 17.85
N GLU A 185 3.14 11.25 18.85
CA GLU A 185 3.34 10.98 20.28
C GLU A 185 4.75 10.46 20.69
N TYR A 186 5.76 10.47 19.79
CA TYR A 186 7.15 10.12 20.16
C TYR A 186 7.80 11.14 21.11
N ARG A 187 7.35 12.40 21.03
CA ARG A 187 7.77 13.48 21.95
C ARG A 187 7.31 13.29 23.40
N GLU A 188 6.48 12.30 23.68
CA GLU A 188 5.86 12.06 24.99
C GLU A 188 6.15 10.65 25.52
N ARG A 189 5.14 9.77 25.53
CA ARG A 189 5.19 8.46 26.18
C ARG A 189 5.61 7.33 25.24
N ARG A 190 5.63 7.57 23.93
CA ARG A 190 6.02 6.55 22.95
C ARG A 190 7.53 6.58 22.76
N ASP A 191 8.12 5.41 22.88
CA ASP A 191 9.52 5.09 22.60
C ASP A 191 9.73 4.50 21.19
N HIS A 192 8.72 4.57 20.34
CA HIS A 192 8.69 3.98 19.00
C HIS A 192 8.12 4.94 17.97
N TYR A 193 8.58 4.77 16.72
CA TYR A 193 8.10 5.46 15.53
C TYR A 193 8.06 4.48 14.35
N ALA A 194 7.44 4.87 13.24
CA ALA A 194 7.45 4.12 11.99
C ALA A 194 8.21 4.89 10.93
N PHE A 195 8.66 4.20 9.90
CA PHE A 195 9.23 4.85 8.72
C PHE A 195 8.74 4.17 7.44
N TYR A 196 8.73 4.94 6.36
CA TYR A 196 8.55 4.46 5.00
C TYR A 196 9.67 5.03 4.14
N THR A 197 10.40 4.15 3.47
CA THR A 197 11.64 4.49 2.77
C THR A 197 11.70 3.76 1.44
N VAL A 198 12.44 4.36 0.50
CA VAL A 198 12.78 3.74 -0.78
C VAL A 198 14.29 3.82 -0.97
N ASN A 199 14.86 2.78 -1.58
CA ASN A 199 16.29 2.61 -1.81
C ASN A 199 16.84 3.43 -3.00
N GLU A 200 16.10 4.44 -3.44
CA GLU A 200 16.42 5.30 -4.58
C GLU A 200 16.18 6.77 -4.19
N LYS A 201 16.78 7.70 -4.95
CA LYS A 201 16.48 9.13 -4.78
C LYS A 201 15.06 9.43 -5.28
N VAL A 202 14.26 10.07 -4.45
CA VAL A 202 12.89 10.50 -4.80
C VAL A 202 12.88 11.84 -5.54
N ALA A 203 11.86 12.03 -6.38
CA ALA A 203 11.61 13.29 -7.07
C ALA A 203 10.80 14.29 -6.21
N GLY A 204 9.94 13.77 -5.33
CA GLY A 204 9.04 14.53 -4.46
C GLY A 204 8.52 13.63 -3.33
N LEU A 205 7.93 14.24 -2.30
CA LEU A 205 7.40 13.55 -1.11
C LEU A 205 6.21 14.31 -0.54
N ASP A 206 5.14 13.58 -0.24
CA ASP A 206 4.01 14.07 0.53
C ASP A 206 3.91 13.37 1.88
N THR A 207 3.53 14.12 2.91
CA THR A 207 3.26 13.60 4.25
C THR A 207 1.93 14.04 4.83
N ASP A 208 1.16 14.85 4.08
CA ASP A 208 -0.19 15.25 4.42
C ASP A 208 -1.18 14.58 3.45
N ARG A 209 -2.22 13.95 4.00
CA ARG A 209 -3.17 13.18 3.17
C ARG A 209 -4.04 14.11 2.32
N GLU A 210 -4.37 15.30 2.80
CA GLU A 210 -5.25 16.23 2.08
C GLU A 210 -4.49 16.92 0.95
N ALA A 211 -3.19 17.19 1.11
CA ALA A 211 -2.31 17.64 0.04
C ALA A 211 -2.12 16.58 -1.05
N PHE A 212 -1.90 15.31 -0.67
CA PHE A 212 -1.71 14.23 -1.65
C PHE A 212 -3.01 13.83 -2.35
N VAL A 213 -4.08 13.61 -1.59
CA VAL A 213 -5.36 13.09 -2.11
C VAL A 213 -6.25 14.19 -2.66
N GLY A 214 -6.30 15.35 -2.00
CA GLY A 214 -7.35 16.34 -2.21
C GLY A 214 -8.54 16.09 -1.30
N LEU A 215 -9.06 17.16 -0.67
CA LEU A 215 -10.12 17.08 0.34
C LEU A 215 -11.42 16.40 -0.15
N TYR A 216 -11.72 16.49 -1.44
CA TYR A 216 -12.96 16.01 -2.05
C TYR A 216 -12.78 14.77 -2.94
N ASN A 217 -11.59 14.17 -2.93
CA ASN A 217 -11.28 12.99 -3.75
C ASN A 217 -11.14 11.72 -2.90
N GLY A 218 -11.18 10.58 -3.57
CA GLY A 218 -10.87 9.27 -3.00
C GLY A 218 -9.47 8.81 -3.38
N PHE A 219 -9.08 7.63 -2.87
CA PHE A 219 -7.81 7.01 -3.24
C PHE A 219 -7.73 6.64 -4.72
N ASP A 220 -8.85 6.63 -5.43
CA ASP A 220 -8.95 6.35 -6.87
C ASP A 220 -8.43 7.49 -7.76
N ALA A 221 -8.41 8.74 -7.26
CA ALA A 221 -7.89 9.90 -7.99
C ALA A 221 -7.21 10.93 -7.07
N PRO A 222 -6.04 10.63 -6.48
CA PRO A 222 -5.29 11.60 -5.67
C PRO A 222 -4.79 12.77 -6.54
N ASP A 223 -5.03 14.01 -6.13
CA ASP A 223 -4.64 15.22 -6.91
C ASP A 223 -3.15 15.19 -7.33
N ALA A 224 -2.25 14.91 -6.38
CA ALA A 224 -0.81 14.82 -6.62
C ALA A 224 -0.45 13.81 -7.74
N VAL A 225 -1.11 12.64 -7.72
CA VAL A 225 -0.90 11.59 -8.73
C VAL A 225 -1.44 12.02 -10.09
N MET A 226 -2.62 12.64 -10.12
CA MET A 226 -3.29 13.08 -11.35
C MET A 226 -2.51 14.22 -12.02
N GLU A 227 -1.96 15.14 -11.24
CA GLU A 227 -1.13 16.25 -11.69
C GLU A 227 0.32 15.84 -12.01
N GLY A 228 0.74 14.68 -11.52
CA GLY A 228 2.10 14.17 -11.71
C GLY A 228 3.15 14.89 -10.87
N GLN A 229 2.76 15.44 -9.72
CA GLN A 229 3.58 16.29 -8.85
C GLN A 229 3.39 15.91 -7.38
N SER A 230 4.46 16.01 -6.59
CA SER A 230 4.53 15.75 -5.14
C SER A 230 5.59 16.67 -4.54
#